data_AF-A0A662U4K6-F1
#
_entry.id   AF-A0A662U4K6-F1
#
_cell.length_a   1.000
_cell.length_b   1.000
_cell.length_c   1.000
_cell.angle_alpha   90.00
_cell.angle_beta   90.00
_cell.angle_gamma   90.00
#
_symmetry.space_group_name_H-M   'P 1'
#
loop_
_entity.id
_entity.type
_entity.pdbx_description
1 polymer ?
#
loop_
_entity_poly.entity_id
_entity_poly.type
_entity_poly.pdbx_seq_one_letter_code
_entity_poly.pdbx_strand_id
1 'polypeptide(L)'
;LRSSVKRTLRIREIHYLTILEREGKLVLLKIGCEAGTYVRKLVHDIGLLLGVGAHMRELRRTKAGPFREDETLVKLQDIAEALYRWREEGKDDLLRKVIAPMERAVCHLPKIIIRDTAVDAIAHGANLAVPGILALHEGINVGDRAAIFTVKGELVALGKANMNTEQVLESNRGIAIKTTRIIMPTGIYPKVWKSKEGSKEI
;
A
#
# COMPACT_ATOMS: atom_id res chain seq x y z
N LEU A 1 -1.82 0.69 30.43
CA LEU A 1 -1.55 0.76 28.97
C LEU A 1 -2.30 -0.35 28.23
N ARG A 2 -2.97 -0.06 27.11
CA ARG A 2 -3.62 -1.03 26.20
C ARG A 2 -2.76 -1.22 24.93
N SER A 3 -2.66 -2.44 24.43
CA SER A 3 -1.97 -2.78 23.16
C SER A 3 -2.79 -3.86 22.46
N SER A 4 -3.02 -3.71 21.16
CA SER A 4 -3.72 -4.73 20.34
C SER A 4 -2.79 -5.85 19.88
N VAL A 5 -1.50 -5.82 20.27
CA VAL A 5 -0.49 -6.83 19.93
C VAL A 5 0.25 -7.33 21.17
N LYS A 6 0.76 -8.57 21.11
CA LYS A 6 1.57 -9.18 22.17
C LYS A 6 2.75 -8.27 22.54
N ARG A 7 2.92 -8.02 23.83
CA ARG A 7 4.03 -7.21 24.37
C ARG A 7 5.30 -8.03 24.37
N THR A 8 6.18 -7.75 23.42
CA THR A 8 7.52 -8.31 23.33
C THR A 8 8.49 -7.17 23.00
N LEU A 9 9.76 -7.32 23.34
CA LEU A 9 10.80 -6.41 22.85
C LEU A 9 10.87 -6.51 21.33
N ARG A 10 10.97 -5.36 20.67
CA ARG A 10 11.02 -5.22 19.21
C ARG A 10 11.92 -4.05 18.87
N ILE A 11 12.82 -4.27 17.92
CA ILE A 11 13.63 -3.20 17.33
C ILE A 11 12.75 -2.42 16.36
N ARG A 12 12.80 -1.10 16.42
CA ARG A 12 12.09 -0.20 15.52
C ARG A 12 13.00 0.92 15.08
N GLU A 13 12.90 1.31 13.82
CA GLU A 13 13.72 2.38 13.27
C GLU A 13 13.05 3.76 13.44
N ILE A 14 13.82 4.74 13.89
CA ILE A 14 13.48 6.17 13.83
C ILE A 14 14.28 6.76 12.67
N HIS A 15 13.62 7.01 11.55
CA HIS A 15 14.26 7.55 10.35
C HIS A 15 14.72 9.00 10.54
N TYR A 16 13.94 9.81 11.28
CA TYR A 16 14.32 11.16 11.67
C TYR A 16 13.54 11.64 12.89
N LEU A 17 14.15 12.55 13.64
CA LEU A 17 13.53 13.26 14.76
C LEU A 17 14.01 14.72 14.73
N THR A 18 13.07 15.65 14.61
CA THR A 18 13.37 17.08 14.48
C THR A 18 12.57 17.85 15.51
N ILE A 19 13.23 18.76 16.23
CA ILE A 19 12.56 19.73 17.10
C ILE A 19 12.05 20.86 16.22
N LEU A 20 10.74 21.11 16.25
CA LEU A 20 10.11 22.20 15.51
C LEU A 20 10.02 23.47 16.37
N GLU A 21 9.66 23.30 17.64
CA GLU A 21 9.43 24.40 18.57
C GLU A 21 9.69 23.93 20.01
N ARG A 22 10.09 24.88 20.87
CA ARG A 22 10.21 24.67 22.31
C ARG A 22 9.74 25.90 23.07
N GLU A 23 8.76 25.70 23.94
CA GLU A 23 8.27 26.71 24.87
C GLU A 23 8.34 26.16 26.30
N GLY A 24 9.37 26.55 27.05
CA GLY A 24 9.62 26.03 28.39
C GLY A 24 9.77 24.51 28.42
N LYS A 25 8.76 23.82 28.99
CA LYS A 25 8.67 22.36 29.11
C LYS A 25 7.90 21.69 27.97
N LEU A 26 7.30 22.46 27.06
CA LEU A 26 6.63 21.96 25.88
C LEU A 26 7.61 21.90 24.73
N VAL A 27 7.69 20.74 24.08
CA VAL A 27 8.56 20.52 22.92
C VAL A 27 7.72 19.91 21.81
N LEU A 28 7.67 20.59 20.67
CA LEU A 28 7.01 20.09 19.47
C LEU A 28 8.02 19.33 18.61
N LEU A 29 7.73 18.06 18.33
CA LEU A 29 8.61 17.16 17.59
C LEU A 29 7.95 16.70 16.29
N LYS A 30 8.76 16.64 15.22
CA LYS A 30 8.42 15.93 13.98
C LYS A 30 9.21 14.63 13.94
N ILE A 31 8.51 13.50 13.82
CA ILE A 31 9.11 12.17 13.92
C ILE A 31 8.73 11.34 12.69
N GLY A 32 9.72 10.81 11.99
CA GLY A 32 9.56 9.78 10.98
C GLY A 32 10.03 8.45 11.54
N CYS A 33 9.16 7.43 11.54
CA CYS A 33 9.44 6.15 12.17
C CYS A 33 8.83 4.97 11.42
N GLU A 34 9.38 3.79 11.64
CA GLU A 34 8.86 2.52 11.15
C GLU A 34 7.45 2.24 11.70
N ALA A 35 6.64 1.50 10.93
CA ALA A 35 5.31 1.08 11.34
C ALA A 35 5.32 0.29 12.67
N GLY A 36 4.38 0.62 13.56
CA GLY A 36 4.28 -0.02 14.87
C GLY A 36 5.20 0.58 15.95
N THR A 37 5.89 1.68 15.66
CA THR A 37 6.60 2.46 16.67
C THR A 37 5.61 3.12 17.65
N TYR A 38 5.85 2.94 18.95
CA TYR A 38 5.04 3.55 20.00
C TYR A 38 5.61 4.93 20.37
N VAL A 39 5.15 5.99 19.69
CA VAL A 39 5.65 7.37 19.92
C VAL A 39 5.54 7.80 21.39
N ARG A 40 4.48 7.38 22.10
CA ARG A 40 4.34 7.63 23.55
C ARG A 40 5.49 7.05 24.38
N LYS A 41 5.96 5.84 24.02
CA LYS A 41 7.09 5.18 24.69
C LYS A 41 8.40 5.89 24.35
N LEU A 42 8.59 6.28 23.08
CA LEU A 42 9.74 7.09 22.67
C LEU A 42 9.84 8.40 23.48
N VAL A 43 8.74 9.15 23.61
CA VAL A 43 8.72 10.40 24.42
C VAL A 43 9.05 10.11 25.89
N HIS A 44 8.49 9.06 26.46
CA HIS A 44 8.81 8.64 27.83
C HIS A 44 10.30 8.33 28.00
N ASP A 45 10.89 7.60 27.06
CA ASP A 45 12.31 7.20 27.12
C ASP A 45 13.25 8.39 26.92
N ILE A 46 12.90 9.36 26.06
CA ILE A 46 13.59 10.65 25.97
C ILE A 46 13.56 11.36 27.34
N GLY A 47 12.40 11.40 27.99
CA GLY A 47 12.26 11.99 29.32
C GLY A 47 13.11 11.32 30.40
N LEU A 48 13.21 9.98 30.36
CA LEU A 48 14.10 9.23 31.24
C LEU A 48 15.56 9.57 31.00
N LEU A 49 15.99 9.62 29.74
CA LEU A 49 17.37 9.94 29.37
C LEU A 49 17.76 11.37 29.77
N LEU A 50 16.81 12.31 29.74
CA LEU A 50 17.01 13.70 30.19
C LEU A 50 16.94 13.86 31.72
N GLY A 51 16.53 12.84 32.47
CA GLY A 51 16.44 12.85 33.93
C GLY A 51 15.27 13.64 34.53
N VAL A 52 14.54 14.41 33.73
CA VAL A 52 13.39 15.24 34.19
C VAL A 52 12.03 14.56 34.02
N GLY A 53 11.99 13.47 33.26
CA GLY A 53 10.75 12.81 32.84
C GLY A 53 10.03 13.57 31.71
N ALA A 54 9.26 12.84 30.91
CA ALA A 54 8.44 13.42 29.85
C ALA A 54 7.23 12.53 29.57
N HIS A 55 6.15 13.15 29.10
CA HIS A 55 4.97 12.43 28.63
C HIS A 55 4.45 13.11 27.36
N MET A 56 3.81 12.32 26.50
CA MET A 56 3.22 12.81 25.27
C MET A 56 1.88 13.48 25.59
N ARG A 57 1.81 14.80 25.40
CA ARG A 57 0.60 15.62 25.56
C ARG A 57 -0.38 15.42 24.40
N GLU A 58 0.09 15.62 23.18
CA GLU A 58 -0.70 15.53 21.95
C GLU A 58 0.07 14.74 20.88
N LEU A 59 -0.67 14.18 19.91
CA LEU A 59 -0.09 13.47 18.78
C LEU A 59 -0.99 13.60 17.56
N ARG A 60 -0.42 14.08 16.45
CA ARG A 60 -1.06 14.09 15.13
C ARG A 60 -0.21 13.31 14.15
N ARG A 61 -0.83 12.35 13.45
CA ARG A 61 -0.17 11.61 12.37
C ARG A 61 -0.36 12.36 11.05
N THR A 62 0.73 12.86 10.48
CA THR A 62 0.73 13.66 9.24
C THR A 62 1.00 12.83 7.98
N LYS A 63 1.44 11.58 8.12
CA LYS A 63 1.69 10.64 7.02
C LYS A 63 1.46 9.18 7.44
N ALA A 64 0.87 8.38 6.55
CA ALA A 64 0.76 6.94 6.66
C ALA A 64 0.97 6.30 5.28
N GLY A 65 2.16 5.72 5.05
CA GLY A 65 2.52 5.22 3.72
C GLY A 65 2.44 6.32 2.66
N PRO A 66 1.64 6.16 1.59
CA PRO A 66 1.47 7.18 0.56
C PRO A 66 0.49 8.30 0.95
N PHE A 67 -0.32 8.12 2.00
CA PHE A 67 -1.30 9.10 2.44
C PHE A 67 -0.64 10.18 3.29
N ARG A 68 -0.91 11.45 2.98
CA ARG A 68 -0.32 12.62 3.63
C ARG A 68 -1.43 13.60 4.00
N GLU A 69 -1.10 14.50 4.91
CA GLU A 69 -1.89 15.68 5.19
C GLU A 69 -1.66 16.73 4.10
N ASP A 70 -2.30 16.53 2.94
CA ASP A 70 -2.30 17.42 1.78
C ASP A 70 -3.75 17.69 1.32
N GLU A 71 -3.93 18.25 0.12
CA GLU A 71 -5.25 18.60 -0.46
C GLU A 71 -6.22 17.42 -0.58
N THR A 72 -5.73 16.20 -0.43
CA THR A 72 -6.56 14.98 -0.50
C THR A 72 -7.07 14.52 0.87
N LEU A 73 -6.66 15.16 1.96
CA LEU A 73 -7.14 14.85 3.30
C LEU A 73 -8.54 15.43 3.51
N VAL A 74 -9.50 14.56 3.80
CA VAL A 74 -10.91 14.92 4.01
C VAL A 74 -11.33 14.71 5.45
N LYS A 75 -12.29 15.51 5.91
CA LYS A 75 -12.93 15.39 7.22
C LYS A 75 -14.19 14.53 7.14
N LEU A 76 -14.72 14.15 8.30
CA LEU A 76 -15.97 13.37 8.37
C LEU A 76 -17.17 14.16 7.83
N GLN A 77 -17.17 15.49 7.99
CA GLN A 77 -18.20 16.38 7.48
C GLN A 77 -18.26 16.34 5.94
N ASP A 78 -17.10 16.38 5.27
CA ASP A 78 -17.01 16.33 3.80
C ASP A 78 -17.57 15.01 3.26
N ILE A 79 -17.32 13.89 3.98
CA ILE A 79 -17.87 12.58 3.64
C ILE A 79 -19.40 12.56 3.82
N ALA A 80 -19.91 13.13 4.91
CA ALA A 80 -21.35 13.19 5.17
C ALA A 80 -22.09 14.00 4.09
N GLU A 81 -21.53 15.15 3.68
CA GLU A 81 -22.06 15.96 2.60
C GLU A 81 -22.03 15.22 1.25
N ALA A 82 -20.92 14.57 0.93
CA ALA A 82 -20.79 13.78 -0.29
C ALA A 82 -21.84 12.65 -0.38
N LEU A 83 -22.12 11.99 0.75
CA LEU A 83 -23.14 10.94 0.82
C LEU A 83 -24.56 11.49 0.67
N TYR A 84 -24.86 12.62 1.32
CA TYR A 84 -26.16 13.28 1.17
C TYR A 84 -26.41 13.65 -0.30
N ARG A 85 -25.45 14.33 -0.91
CA ARG A 85 -25.56 14.80 -2.30
C ARG A 85 -25.71 13.66 -3.31
N TRP A 86 -25.02 12.54 -3.07
CA TRP A 86 -25.18 11.35 -3.90
C TRP A 86 -26.57 10.72 -3.77
N ARG A 87 -27.10 10.60 -2.55
CA ARG A 87 -28.39 9.93 -2.29
C ARG A 87 -29.60 10.78 -2.66
N GLU A 88 -29.57 12.05 -2.30
CA GLU A 88 -30.72 12.94 -2.44
C GLU A 88 -30.73 13.69 -3.78
N GLU A 89 -29.56 14.06 -4.31
CA GLU A 89 -29.47 14.77 -5.59
C GLU A 89 -29.04 13.88 -6.77
N GLY A 90 -28.62 12.63 -6.51
CA GLY A 90 -28.10 11.74 -7.54
C GLY A 90 -26.75 12.16 -8.14
N LYS A 91 -26.02 13.09 -7.50
CA LYS A 91 -24.73 13.62 -7.99
C LYS A 91 -23.56 13.04 -7.21
N ASP A 92 -22.61 12.43 -7.91
CA ASP A 92 -21.46 11.74 -7.30
C ASP A 92 -20.14 12.55 -7.32
N ASP A 93 -20.20 13.82 -7.70
CA ASP A 93 -19.03 14.68 -7.89
C ASP A 93 -18.22 14.88 -6.59
N LEU A 94 -18.89 15.06 -5.45
CA LEU A 94 -18.21 15.10 -4.15
C LEU A 94 -17.71 13.72 -3.72
N LEU A 95 -18.47 12.66 -4.02
CA LEU A 95 -18.11 11.31 -3.65
C LEU A 95 -16.78 10.88 -4.31
N ARG A 96 -16.60 11.22 -5.59
CA ARG A 96 -15.36 11.00 -6.35
C ARG A 96 -14.16 11.78 -5.82
N LYS A 97 -14.39 12.90 -5.11
CA LYS A 97 -13.32 13.69 -4.47
C LYS A 97 -12.89 13.10 -3.13
N VAL A 98 -13.86 12.63 -2.32
CA VAL A 98 -13.57 12.14 -0.96
C VAL A 98 -13.09 10.69 -0.93
N ILE A 99 -13.38 9.90 -1.97
CA ILE A 99 -12.93 8.50 -2.09
C ILE A 99 -11.78 8.41 -3.09
N ALA A 100 -10.58 8.13 -2.57
CA ALA A 100 -9.43 7.85 -3.42
C ALA A 100 -9.49 6.43 -4.01
N PRO A 101 -8.98 6.23 -5.23
CA PRO A 101 -8.84 4.90 -5.82
C PRO A 101 -7.84 4.04 -5.03
N MET A 102 -8.05 2.73 -4.99
CA MET A 102 -7.24 1.80 -4.20
C MET A 102 -5.78 1.73 -4.66
N GLU A 103 -5.54 2.01 -5.94
CA GLU A 103 -4.24 2.16 -6.58
C GLU A 103 -3.33 3.13 -5.82
N ARG A 104 -3.92 4.16 -5.21
CA ARG A 104 -3.18 5.13 -4.40
C ARG A 104 -2.52 4.49 -3.19
N ALA A 105 -3.13 3.47 -2.59
CA ALA A 105 -2.60 2.80 -1.41
C ALA A 105 -1.29 2.05 -1.70
N VAL A 106 -1.04 1.69 -2.96
CA VAL A 106 0.09 0.87 -3.40
C VAL A 106 1.08 1.63 -4.28
N CYS A 107 0.90 2.94 -4.46
CA CYS A 107 1.71 3.72 -5.40
C CYS A 107 3.21 3.77 -5.06
N HIS A 108 3.56 3.52 -3.79
CA HIS A 108 4.91 3.44 -3.24
C HIS A 108 5.58 2.07 -3.46
N LEU A 109 4.84 1.05 -3.91
CA LEU A 109 5.40 -0.25 -4.26
C LEU A 109 5.96 -0.24 -5.69
N PRO A 110 6.98 -1.06 -5.99
CA PRO A 110 7.39 -1.36 -7.35
C PRO A 110 6.20 -1.87 -8.18
N LYS A 111 6.09 -1.37 -9.41
CA LYS A 111 4.97 -1.67 -10.31
C LYS A 111 5.40 -2.60 -11.43
N ILE A 112 4.50 -3.49 -11.81
CA ILE A 112 4.66 -4.40 -12.95
C ILE A 112 3.40 -4.31 -13.80
N ILE A 113 3.57 -3.85 -15.04
CA ILE A 113 2.49 -3.70 -16.01
C ILE A 113 2.39 -5.00 -16.80
N ILE A 114 1.18 -5.54 -16.91
CA ILE A 114 0.92 -6.83 -17.57
C ILE A 114 0.08 -6.68 -18.83
N ARG A 115 0.18 -7.68 -19.71
CA ARG A 115 -0.69 -7.83 -20.88
C ARG A 115 -2.13 -8.08 -20.44
N ASP A 116 -3.08 -7.55 -21.18
CA ASP A 116 -4.52 -7.80 -20.98
C ASP A 116 -4.85 -9.30 -20.94
N THR A 117 -4.15 -10.11 -21.76
CA THR A 117 -4.33 -11.57 -21.81
C THR A 117 -3.91 -12.30 -20.53
N ALA A 118 -3.10 -11.67 -19.67
CA ALA A 118 -2.66 -12.23 -18.39
C ALA A 118 -3.55 -11.81 -17.21
N VAL A 119 -4.38 -10.78 -17.37
CA VAL A 119 -5.16 -10.17 -16.28
C VAL A 119 -6.13 -11.17 -15.67
N ASP A 120 -6.99 -11.77 -16.49
CA ASP A 120 -8.03 -12.69 -16.00
C ASP A 120 -7.43 -13.95 -15.36
N ALA A 121 -6.32 -14.47 -15.88
CA ALA A 121 -5.63 -15.62 -15.28
C ALA A 121 -5.16 -15.30 -13.85
N ILE A 122 -4.62 -14.10 -13.64
CA ILE A 122 -4.17 -13.64 -12.31
C ILE A 122 -5.38 -13.37 -11.40
N ALA A 123 -6.47 -12.82 -11.93
CA ALA A 123 -7.72 -12.65 -11.18
C ALA A 123 -8.27 -14.01 -10.68
N HIS A 124 -8.01 -15.10 -11.41
CA HIS A 124 -8.31 -16.48 -10.99
C HIS A 124 -7.23 -17.12 -10.10
N GLY A 125 -6.21 -16.37 -9.66
CA GLY A 125 -5.20 -16.83 -8.71
C GLY A 125 -3.91 -17.38 -9.34
N ALA A 126 -3.71 -17.25 -10.65
CA ALA A 126 -2.44 -17.62 -11.27
C ALA A 126 -1.27 -16.74 -10.75
N ASN A 127 -0.05 -17.30 -10.80
CA ASN A 127 1.17 -16.49 -10.65
C ASN A 127 1.48 -15.76 -11.96
N LEU A 128 2.21 -14.64 -11.88
CA LEU A 128 2.63 -13.90 -13.07
C LEU A 128 3.91 -14.52 -13.64
N ALA A 129 3.80 -15.06 -14.85
CA ALA A 129 4.94 -15.53 -15.63
C ALA A 129 5.53 -14.40 -16.48
N VAL A 130 6.83 -14.51 -16.81
CA VAL A 130 7.58 -13.50 -17.57
C VAL A 130 6.89 -13.07 -18.88
N PRO A 131 6.33 -13.96 -19.72
CA PRO A 131 5.67 -13.55 -20.97
C PRO A 131 4.47 -12.61 -20.79
N GLY A 132 3.86 -12.61 -19.60
CA GLY A 132 2.74 -11.74 -19.25
C GLY A 132 3.14 -10.30 -18.91
N ILE A 133 4.43 -10.01 -18.75
CA ILE A 133 4.95 -8.69 -18.38
C ILE A 133 5.14 -7.84 -19.63
N LEU A 134 4.67 -6.58 -19.58
CA LEU A 134 4.91 -5.55 -20.59
C LEU A 134 5.98 -4.56 -20.14
N ALA A 135 5.94 -4.16 -18.87
CA ALA A 135 6.90 -3.24 -18.28
C ALA A 135 7.01 -3.51 -16.78
N LEU A 136 8.14 -3.13 -16.18
CA LEU A 136 8.38 -3.24 -14.74
C LEU A 136 9.26 -2.09 -14.29
N HIS A 137 9.13 -1.70 -13.02
CA HIS A 137 10.09 -0.81 -12.37
C HIS A 137 11.48 -1.47 -12.31
N GLU A 138 12.53 -0.65 -12.40
CA GLU A 138 13.90 -1.08 -12.16
C GLU A 138 14.17 -1.36 -10.67
N GLY A 139 15.24 -2.09 -10.39
CA GLY A 139 15.73 -2.32 -9.02
C GLY A 139 14.85 -3.24 -8.16
N ILE A 140 13.92 -3.99 -8.76
CA ILE A 140 13.18 -5.05 -8.07
C ILE A 140 14.13 -6.19 -7.73
N ASN A 141 14.20 -6.57 -6.45
CA ASN A 141 14.97 -7.70 -5.94
C ASN A 141 14.07 -8.89 -5.61
N VAL A 142 14.64 -10.09 -5.61
CA VAL A 142 13.94 -11.30 -5.17
C VAL A 142 13.46 -11.12 -3.72
N GLY A 143 12.18 -11.40 -3.48
CA GLY A 143 11.53 -11.26 -2.18
C GLY A 143 10.76 -9.95 -1.99
N ASP A 144 11.02 -8.93 -2.82
CA ASP A 144 10.34 -7.64 -2.75
C ASP A 144 8.84 -7.79 -2.98
N ARG A 145 8.05 -6.93 -2.33
CA ARG A 145 6.62 -6.82 -2.63
C ARG A 145 6.45 -5.94 -3.86
N ALA A 146 5.68 -6.42 -4.83
CA ALA A 146 5.34 -5.68 -6.04
C ALA A 146 3.83 -5.64 -6.25
N ALA A 147 3.38 -4.59 -6.93
CA ALA A 147 2.00 -4.41 -7.34
C ALA A 147 1.88 -4.62 -8.86
N ILE A 148 0.91 -5.45 -9.25
CA ILE A 148 0.64 -5.84 -10.64
C ILE A 148 -0.50 -4.98 -11.15
N PHE A 149 -0.29 -4.31 -12.29
CA PHE A 149 -1.23 -3.37 -12.89
C PHE A 149 -1.56 -3.72 -14.33
N THR A 150 -2.78 -3.36 -14.75
CA THR A 150 -3.13 -3.31 -16.17
C THR A 150 -2.43 -2.12 -16.85
N VAL A 151 -2.44 -2.10 -18.19
CA VAL A 151 -1.99 -0.93 -18.97
C VAL A 151 -2.84 0.33 -18.70
N LYS A 152 -4.08 0.17 -18.20
CA LYS A 152 -4.98 1.27 -17.83
C LYS A 152 -4.69 1.84 -16.44
N GLY A 153 -3.72 1.27 -15.72
CA GLY A 153 -3.36 1.68 -14.38
C GLY A 153 -4.25 1.09 -13.28
N GLU A 154 -5.02 0.05 -13.56
CA GLU A 154 -5.88 -0.62 -12.58
C GLU A 154 -5.07 -1.65 -11.79
N LEU A 155 -5.24 -1.71 -10.47
CA LEU A 155 -4.56 -2.69 -9.63
C LEU A 155 -5.18 -4.08 -9.78
N VAL A 156 -4.39 -5.04 -10.27
CA VAL A 156 -4.81 -6.44 -10.46
C VAL A 156 -4.56 -7.26 -9.19
N ALA A 157 -3.33 -7.23 -8.69
CA ALA A 157 -2.89 -8.07 -7.58
C ALA A 157 -1.61 -7.53 -6.90
N LEU A 158 -1.33 -8.05 -5.71
CA LEU A 158 -0.06 -7.91 -5.02
C LEU A 158 0.67 -9.24 -4.98
N GLY A 159 1.99 -9.21 -5.10
CA GLY A 159 2.81 -10.41 -5.05
C GLY A 159 4.22 -10.16 -4.51
N LYS A 160 4.97 -11.26 -4.39
CA LYS A 160 6.39 -11.24 -4.07
C LYS A 160 7.21 -11.57 -5.32
N ALA A 161 8.26 -10.80 -5.55
CA ALA A 161 9.20 -11.03 -6.62
C ALA A 161 9.94 -12.36 -6.40
N ASN A 162 9.89 -13.22 -7.42
CA ASN A 162 10.63 -14.47 -7.48
C ASN A 162 11.84 -14.36 -8.43
N MET A 163 11.86 -13.31 -9.25
CA MET A 163 12.97 -12.91 -10.10
C MET A 163 13.29 -11.43 -9.85
N ASN A 164 14.56 -11.05 -9.97
CA ASN A 164 14.95 -9.64 -9.98
C ASN A 164 14.68 -9.01 -11.36
N THR A 165 14.92 -7.69 -11.48
CA THR A 165 14.67 -6.95 -12.73
C THR A 165 15.46 -7.52 -13.93
N GLU A 166 16.78 -7.75 -13.77
CA GLU A 166 17.62 -8.24 -14.87
C GLU A 166 17.17 -9.63 -15.34
N GLN A 167 16.88 -10.53 -14.40
CA GLN A 167 16.40 -11.89 -14.69
C GLN A 167 15.10 -11.88 -15.49
N VAL A 168 14.17 -10.97 -15.20
CA VAL A 168 12.92 -10.84 -15.96
C VAL A 168 13.20 -10.37 -17.39
N LEU A 169 14.18 -9.49 -17.60
CA LEU A 169 14.53 -8.97 -18.92
C LEU A 169 15.30 -10.00 -19.77
N GLU A 170 16.13 -10.84 -19.15
CA GLU A 170 16.93 -11.86 -19.84
C GLU A 170 16.17 -13.17 -20.10
N SER A 171 15.09 -13.42 -19.36
CA SER A 171 14.34 -14.67 -19.42
C SER A 171 13.12 -14.57 -20.34
N ASN A 172 12.87 -15.62 -21.15
CA ASN A 172 11.63 -15.75 -21.93
C ASN A 172 10.56 -16.63 -21.25
N ARG A 173 10.85 -17.17 -20.06
CA ARG A 173 9.98 -18.13 -19.35
C ARG A 173 10.19 -18.05 -17.84
N GLY A 174 9.29 -18.65 -17.08
CA GLY A 174 9.37 -18.76 -15.63
C GLY A 174 8.40 -17.84 -14.90
N ILE A 175 8.25 -18.09 -13.59
CA ILE A 175 7.37 -17.31 -12.71
C ILE A 175 8.18 -16.13 -12.17
N ALA A 176 7.79 -14.92 -12.60
CA ALA A 176 8.41 -13.67 -12.16
C ALA A 176 7.87 -13.25 -10.80
N ILE A 177 6.55 -13.27 -10.61
CA ILE A 177 5.90 -12.85 -9.35
C ILE A 177 4.98 -13.96 -8.83
N LYS A 178 5.20 -14.33 -7.58
CA LYS A 178 4.27 -15.18 -6.83
C LYS A 178 3.16 -14.31 -6.26
N THR A 179 1.92 -14.54 -6.68
CA THR A 179 0.78 -13.74 -6.23
C THR A 179 0.45 -14.04 -4.77
N THR A 180 0.14 -13.00 -4.01
CA THR A 180 -0.18 -13.10 -2.58
C THR A 180 -1.57 -12.58 -2.25
N ARG A 181 -2.07 -11.61 -3.02
CA ARG A 181 -3.40 -11.06 -2.84
C ARG A 181 -3.96 -10.62 -4.18
N ILE A 182 -5.07 -11.23 -4.58
CA ILE A 182 -5.84 -10.78 -5.74
C ILE A 182 -6.76 -9.65 -5.30
N ILE A 183 -6.83 -8.60 -6.13
CA ILE A 183 -7.63 -7.39 -5.87
C ILE A 183 -8.74 -7.26 -6.92
N MET A 184 -8.38 -7.42 -8.20
CA MET A 184 -9.33 -7.33 -9.30
C MET A 184 -10.30 -8.52 -9.31
N PRO A 185 -11.62 -8.27 -9.44
CA PRO A 185 -12.61 -9.33 -9.64
C PRO A 185 -12.37 -10.11 -10.94
N THR A 186 -12.83 -11.36 -10.98
CA THR A 186 -12.83 -12.16 -12.20
C THR A 186 -13.86 -11.64 -13.21
N GLY A 187 -13.64 -11.89 -14.51
CA GLY A 187 -14.59 -11.53 -15.56
C GLY A 187 -14.60 -10.05 -15.98
N ILE A 188 -13.76 -9.20 -15.39
CA ILE A 188 -13.55 -7.82 -15.86
C ILE A 188 -12.79 -7.79 -17.20
N TYR A 189 -11.82 -8.70 -17.35
CA TYR A 189 -11.09 -8.94 -18.60
C TYR A 189 -11.48 -10.31 -19.18
N PRO A 190 -11.47 -10.50 -20.50
CA PRO A 190 -11.86 -11.75 -21.12
C PRO A 190 -10.91 -12.90 -20.75
N LYS A 191 -11.46 -14.11 -20.61
CA LYS A 191 -10.69 -15.33 -20.38
C LYS A 191 -10.00 -15.76 -21.69
N VAL A 192 -8.72 -15.44 -21.84
CA VAL A 192 -7.91 -15.79 -23.02
C VAL A 192 -6.98 -16.99 -22.78
N TRP A 193 -6.92 -17.48 -21.54
CA TRP A 193 -6.09 -18.63 -21.17
C TRP A 193 -6.87 -19.95 -21.30
N LYS A 194 -6.21 -20.97 -21.83
CA LYS A 194 -6.80 -22.31 -22.01
C LYS A 194 -7.00 -22.97 -20.64
N SER A 195 -8.24 -23.16 -20.19
CA SER A 195 -8.54 -24.15 -19.14
C SER A 195 -8.54 -25.54 -19.76
N LYS A 196 -7.96 -26.53 -19.08
CA LYS A 196 -8.09 -27.96 -19.45
C LYS A 196 -9.50 -28.51 -19.18
N GLU A 197 -10.54 -27.81 -19.65
CA GLU A 197 -11.92 -28.30 -19.63
C GLU A 197 -12.38 -28.36 -21.08
N GLY A 198 -12.33 -29.56 -21.64
CA GLY A 198 -12.64 -29.82 -23.06
C GLY A 198 -11.98 -31.07 -23.65
N SER A 199 -11.56 -32.05 -22.86
CA SER A 199 -11.17 -33.38 -23.35
C SER A 199 -11.99 -34.45 -22.64
N LYS A 200 -13.31 -34.39 -22.86
CA LYS A 200 -14.26 -35.49 -22.72
C LYS A 200 -15.39 -35.23 -23.71
N GLU A 201 -15.16 -35.65 -24.95
CA GLU A 201 -16.16 -36.12 -25.93
C GLU A 201 -15.39 -36.39 -27.23
N ILE A 202 -15.04 -37.67 -27.43
CA ILE A 202 -15.31 -38.56 -28.58
C ILE A 202 -14.88 -39.96 -28.12
#